data_AF-A0A7M7P448-F1
#
_entry.id   AF-A0A7M7P448-F1
#
_cell.length_a   1.000
_cell.length_b   1.000
_cell.length_c   1.000
_cell.angle_alpha   90.00
_cell.angle_beta   90.00
_cell.angle_gamma   90.00
#
_symmetry.space_group_name_H-M   'P 1'
#
loop_
_entity.id
_entity.type
_entity.pdbx_description
1 polymer ?
#
loop_
_entity_poly.entity_id
_entity_poly.type
_entity_poly.pdbx_seq_one_letter_code
_entity_poly.pdbx_strand_id
1 'polypeptide(L)'
;MVADDANNYLYWTRKNGIDRKQLDGTGETEEVYTNLAFASFSGLTFDAEGGRILFCDGSGRGRAFYQDVSTTSGEIGPAVELTPGQSGISLTFNPKDVAILNGKVYWLDVPAKLGIMTHYDNVETLSYTEYNITAFESVRRLCIAYVN
;
A
#
# COMPACT_ATOMS: atom_id res chain seq x y z
N MET A 1 -7.73 -5.54 4.14
CA MET A 1 -8.42 -4.56 4.99
C MET A 1 -7.39 -4.01 5.97
N VAL A 2 -7.52 -2.75 6.35
CA VAL A 2 -6.65 -2.10 7.35
C VAL A 2 -7.48 -1.10 8.14
N ALA A 3 -7.18 -0.92 9.43
CA ALA A 3 -7.81 0.07 10.27
C ALA A 3 -6.91 1.32 10.39
N ASP A 4 -7.55 2.48 10.37
CA ASP A 4 -7.02 3.75 10.87
C ASP A 4 -7.70 4.02 12.21
N ASP A 5 -7.03 3.60 13.29
CA ASP A 5 -7.55 3.75 14.64
C ASP A 5 -7.61 5.22 15.07
N ALA A 6 -6.76 6.08 14.51
CA ALA A 6 -6.67 7.50 14.89
C ALA A 6 -7.85 8.30 14.36
N ASN A 7 -8.31 8.02 13.13
CA ASN A 7 -9.47 8.69 12.53
C ASN A 7 -10.75 7.83 12.52
N ASN A 8 -10.75 6.67 13.18
CA ASN A 8 -11.91 5.79 13.32
C ASN A 8 -12.45 5.27 11.98
N TYR A 9 -11.58 4.83 11.07
CA TYR A 9 -11.97 4.27 9.77
C TYR A 9 -11.43 2.85 9.53
N LEU A 10 -12.23 2.02 8.88
CA LEU A 10 -11.83 0.75 8.29
C LEU A 10 -11.75 0.91 6.77
N TYR A 11 -10.65 0.47 6.16
CA TYR A 11 -10.44 0.47 4.71
C TYR A 11 -10.40 -0.95 4.18
N TRP A 12 -11.00 -1.20 3.02
CA TRP A 12 -10.93 -2.51 2.36
C TRP A 12 -10.94 -2.42 0.85
N THR A 13 -10.32 -3.41 0.22
CA THR A 13 -10.33 -3.58 -1.23
C THR A 13 -11.63 -4.25 -1.68
N ARG A 14 -12.19 -3.77 -2.79
CA ARG A 14 -13.21 -4.46 -3.60
C ARG A 14 -12.67 -4.69 -5.01
N LYS A 15 -13.49 -5.26 -5.90
CA LYS A 15 -13.06 -5.66 -7.26
C LYS A 15 -12.30 -4.56 -8.02
N ASN A 16 -12.81 -3.34 -8.01
CA ASN A 16 -12.30 -2.22 -8.82
C ASN A 16 -11.96 -0.98 -7.98
N GLY A 17 -11.73 -1.15 -6.68
CA GLY A 17 -11.51 0.00 -5.82
C GLY A 17 -11.23 -0.33 -4.37
N ILE A 18 -11.14 0.73 -3.59
CA ILE A 18 -10.95 0.70 -2.15
C ILE A 18 -12.05 1.58 -1.56
N ASP A 19 -12.74 1.04 -0.57
CA ASP A 19 -13.76 1.76 0.17
C ASP A 19 -13.32 1.92 1.63
N ARG A 20 -13.96 2.85 2.33
CA ARG A 20 -13.85 2.99 3.79
C ARG A 20 -15.22 3.14 4.44
N LYS A 21 -15.25 2.92 5.74
CA LYS A 21 -16.40 3.18 6.62
C LYS A 21 -15.91 3.46 8.02
N GLN A 22 -16.74 4.11 8.85
CA GLN A 22 -16.43 4.26 10.27
C GLN A 22 -16.15 2.88 10.89
N LEU A 23 -15.11 2.81 11.70
CA LEU A 23 -14.59 1.57 12.29
C LEU A 23 -15.60 0.93 13.24
N ASP A 24 -16.50 1.72 13.82
CA ASP A 24 -17.64 1.26 14.63
C ASP A 24 -18.83 0.71 13.79
N GLY A 25 -18.71 0.74 12.46
CA GLY A 25 -19.71 0.25 11.52
C GLY A 25 -20.85 1.22 11.22
N THR A 26 -20.85 2.41 11.81
CA THR A 26 -21.85 3.45 11.54
C THR A 26 -21.50 4.27 10.28
N GLY A 27 -22.38 5.19 9.90
CA GLY A 27 -22.22 6.00 8.69
C GLY A 27 -22.40 5.22 7.37
N GLU A 28 -22.15 5.93 6.27
CA GLU A 28 -22.19 5.37 4.91
C GLU A 28 -20.84 4.76 4.52
N THR A 29 -20.87 3.90 3.51
CA THR A 29 -19.63 3.46 2.86
C THR A 29 -19.16 4.54 1.90
N GLU A 30 -17.91 4.96 2.05
CA GLU A 30 -17.29 5.99 1.23
C GLU A 30 -16.31 5.32 0.25
N GLU A 31 -16.41 5.67 -1.03
CA GLU A 31 -15.41 5.28 -2.02
C GLU A 31 -14.12 6.10 -1.78
N VAL A 32 -12.98 5.41 -1.68
CA VAL A 32 -11.65 6.04 -1.47
C VAL A 32 -10.80 5.99 -2.72
N TYR A 33 -10.98 4.97 -3.56
CA TYR A 33 -10.26 4.84 -4.82
C TYR A 33 -11.07 3.97 -5.77
N THR A 34 -11.16 4.35 -7.04
CA THR A 34 -11.70 3.49 -8.09
C THR A 34 -10.77 3.49 -9.28
N ASN A 35 -10.50 2.30 -9.80
CA ASN A 35 -9.82 2.13 -11.08
C ASN A 35 -10.39 0.91 -11.81
N LEU A 36 -11.12 1.17 -12.90
CA LEU A 36 -11.75 0.11 -13.70
C LEU A 36 -10.73 -0.75 -14.46
N ALA A 37 -9.49 -0.29 -14.62
CA ALA A 37 -8.43 -1.07 -15.24
C ALA A 37 -7.81 -2.10 -14.28
N PHE A 38 -8.04 -1.98 -12.97
CA PHE A 38 -7.49 -2.91 -11.99
C PHE A 38 -8.41 -4.13 -11.89
N ALA A 39 -7.87 -5.30 -12.21
CA ALA A 39 -8.61 -6.56 -12.12
C ALA A 39 -8.61 -7.15 -10.70
N SER A 40 -7.65 -6.75 -9.87
CA SER A 40 -7.49 -7.22 -8.49
C SER A 40 -6.58 -6.29 -7.70
N PHE A 41 -6.87 -6.10 -6.42
CA PHE A 41 -5.97 -5.46 -5.46
C PHE A 41 -5.29 -6.53 -4.61
N SER A 42 -4.03 -6.30 -4.25
CA SER A 42 -3.29 -7.14 -3.31
C SER A 42 -2.53 -6.23 -2.35
N GLY A 43 -2.51 -6.54 -1.07
CA GLY A 43 -1.92 -5.68 -0.06
C GLY A 43 -2.64 -4.36 0.15
N LEU A 44 -2.78 -3.97 1.40
CA LEU A 44 -3.36 -2.69 1.80
C LEU A 44 -2.86 -2.36 3.20
N THR A 45 -2.21 -1.21 3.35
CA THR A 45 -1.85 -0.64 4.66
C THR A 45 -2.22 0.84 4.70
N PHE A 46 -2.20 1.41 5.91
CA PHE A 46 -2.47 2.82 6.15
C PHE A 46 -1.24 3.46 6.81
N ASP A 47 -0.77 4.58 6.24
CA ASP A 47 0.20 5.46 6.85
C ASP A 47 -0.52 6.57 7.60
N ALA A 48 -0.54 6.46 8.92
CA ALA A 48 -1.19 7.43 9.79
C ALA A 48 -0.47 8.78 9.84
N GLU A 49 0.86 8.80 9.71
CA GLU A 49 1.62 10.06 9.71
C GLU A 49 1.37 10.82 8.41
N GLY A 50 1.34 10.09 7.30
CA GLY A 50 1.10 10.63 5.97
C GLY A 50 -0.37 10.82 5.59
N GLY A 51 -1.32 10.31 6.38
CA GLY A 51 -2.76 10.38 6.09
C GLY A 51 -3.15 9.70 4.77
N ARG A 52 -2.57 8.52 4.49
CA ARG A 52 -2.69 7.88 3.16
C ARG A 52 -2.73 6.37 3.21
N ILE A 53 -3.42 5.79 2.24
CA ILE A 53 -3.39 4.33 2.02
C ILE A 53 -2.27 3.97 1.05
N LEU A 54 -1.63 2.84 1.29
CA LEU A 54 -0.69 2.22 0.36
C LEU A 54 -1.23 0.85 -0.04
N PHE A 55 -1.17 0.53 -1.32
CA PHE A 55 -1.76 -0.69 -1.86
C PHE A 55 -1.03 -1.17 -3.10
N CYS A 56 -1.22 -2.44 -3.44
CA CYS A 56 -0.71 -2.99 -4.68
C CYS A 56 -1.86 -3.30 -5.66
N ASP A 57 -1.61 -3.05 -6.93
CA ASP A 57 -2.34 -3.67 -8.02
C ASP A 57 -1.85 -5.10 -8.16
N GLY A 58 -2.72 -6.06 -7.87
CA GLY A 58 -2.44 -7.49 -8.00
C GLY A 58 -2.48 -8.00 -9.43
N SER A 59 -2.88 -7.16 -10.40
CA SER A 59 -3.01 -7.54 -11.81
C SER A 59 -1.66 -7.52 -12.54
N GLY A 60 -1.44 -8.50 -13.41
CA GLY A 60 -0.26 -8.56 -14.28
C GLY A 60 1.09 -8.51 -13.52
N ARG A 61 1.88 -7.46 -13.78
CA ARG A 61 3.26 -7.31 -13.29
C ARG A 61 3.38 -6.82 -11.83
N GLY A 62 2.27 -6.54 -11.14
CA GLY A 62 2.30 -5.96 -9.81
C GLY A 62 2.71 -4.49 -9.86
N ARG A 63 1.93 -3.59 -9.28
CA ARG A 63 2.31 -2.17 -9.17
C ARG A 63 1.99 -1.70 -7.76
N ALA A 64 2.75 -0.75 -7.23
CA ALA A 64 2.48 -0.15 -5.93
C ALA A 64 1.96 1.27 -6.09
N PHE A 65 1.10 1.69 -5.17
CA PHE A 65 0.54 3.03 -5.14
C PHE A 65 0.43 3.53 -3.72
N TYR A 66 0.39 4.86 -3.58
CA TYR A 66 -0.27 5.49 -2.44
C TYR A 66 -1.39 6.41 -2.91
N GLN A 67 -2.33 6.65 -2.02
CA GLN A 67 -3.44 7.59 -2.22
C GLN A 67 -3.65 8.37 -0.92
N ASP A 68 -3.55 9.69 -1.00
CA ASP A 68 -3.92 10.56 0.11
C ASP A 68 -5.41 10.44 0.36
N VAL A 69 -5.80 10.25 1.62
CA VAL A 69 -7.20 10.11 2.01
C VAL A 69 -7.64 11.37 2.74
N SER A 70 -8.43 12.20 2.08
CA SER A 70 -9.02 13.38 2.71
C SER A 70 -9.96 12.95 3.85
N THR A 71 -9.89 13.66 4.98
CA THR A 71 -10.89 13.58 6.06
C THR A 71 -12.18 14.32 5.71
N THR A 72 -12.16 15.15 4.68
CA THR A 72 -13.33 15.87 4.16
C THR A 72 -13.79 15.20 2.88
N SER A 73 -15.03 14.69 2.87
CA SER A 73 -15.65 14.09 1.69
C SER A 73 -15.65 15.10 0.53
N GLY A 74 -15.13 14.72 -0.64
CA GLY A 74 -15.43 15.46 -1.88
C GLY A 74 -14.38 15.38 -2.97
N GLU A 75 -13.09 15.42 -2.64
CA GLU A 75 -12.03 15.33 -3.65
C GLU A 75 -10.96 14.33 -3.22
N ILE A 76 -11.03 13.16 -3.82
CA ILE A 76 -9.97 12.17 -3.78
C ILE A 76 -9.09 12.44 -5.01
N GLY A 77 -7.84 12.86 -4.77
CA GLY A 77 -6.85 13.05 -5.84
C GLY A 77 -6.51 11.73 -6.54
N PRO A 78 -5.75 11.74 -7.64
CA PRO A 78 -5.29 10.50 -8.27
C PRO A 78 -4.30 9.76 -7.37
N ALA A 79 -4.33 8.43 -7.40
CA ALA A 79 -3.31 7.62 -6.73
C ALA A 79 -1.96 7.82 -7.43
N VAL A 80 -0.90 7.90 -6.63
CA VAL A 80 0.47 8.08 -7.10
C VAL A 80 1.11 6.70 -7.21
N GLU A 81 1.59 6.37 -8.41
CA GLU A 81 2.33 5.13 -8.65
C GLU A 81 3.72 5.20 -8.03
N LEU A 82 4.03 4.23 -7.17
CA LEU A 82 5.33 4.03 -6.57
C LEU A 82 6.11 3.08 -7.47
N THR A 83 6.94 3.65 -8.33
CA THR A 83 7.84 2.89 -9.20
C THR A 83 9.27 2.98 -8.64
N PRO A 84 9.79 1.91 -8.01
CA PRO A 84 11.21 1.81 -7.74
C PRO A 84 11.96 1.90 -9.08
N GLY A 85 12.78 2.94 -9.27
CA GLY A 85 13.61 3.05 -10.48
C GLY A 85 13.36 4.25 -11.40
N GLN A 86 12.69 5.34 -10.97
CA GLN A 86 12.94 6.66 -11.60
C GLN A 86 14.41 7.14 -11.46
N SER A 87 15.26 6.36 -10.77
CA SER A 87 16.73 6.48 -10.75
C SER A 87 17.49 5.26 -11.31
N GLY A 88 16.83 4.37 -12.09
CA GLY A 88 17.47 3.24 -12.76
C GLY A 88 17.62 1.96 -11.91
N ILE A 89 16.88 0.91 -12.31
CA ILE A 89 16.79 -0.48 -11.77
C ILE A 89 15.93 -0.55 -10.48
N SER A 90 14.81 -1.29 -10.42
CA SER A 90 14.59 -2.71 -10.78
C SER A 90 13.33 -2.93 -11.63
N LEU A 91 13.50 -3.49 -12.83
CA LEU A 91 12.41 -3.89 -13.75
C LEU A 91 11.57 -5.09 -13.24
N THR A 92 11.81 -5.54 -12.00
CA THR A 92 11.26 -6.78 -11.43
C THR A 92 10.39 -6.57 -10.19
N PHE A 93 10.15 -5.32 -9.78
CA PHE A 93 9.27 -5.02 -8.65
C PHE A 93 7.84 -5.49 -8.94
N ASN A 94 7.39 -6.52 -8.22
CA ASN A 94 6.08 -7.15 -8.35
C ASN A 94 5.47 -7.31 -6.95
N PRO A 95 5.06 -6.20 -6.31
CA PRO A 95 4.60 -6.21 -4.93
C PRO A 95 3.29 -7.00 -4.78
N LYS A 96 3.21 -7.84 -3.73
CA LYS A 96 2.04 -8.64 -3.37
C LYS A 96 1.40 -8.25 -2.05
N ASP A 97 2.20 -7.77 -1.11
CA ASP A 97 1.69 -7.22 0.14
C ASP A 97 2.55 -6.06 0.61
N VAL A 98 2.00 -5.26 1.52
CA VAL A 98 2.63 -4.05 2.02
C VAL A 98 2.37 -3.89 3.50
N ALA A 99 3.40 -3.45 4.22
CA ALA A 99 3.30 -3.02 5.62
C ALA A 99 4.07 -1.70 5.79
N ILE A 100 3.70 -0.91 6.80
CA ILE A 100 4.43 0.30 7.16
C ILE A 100 4.80 0.27 8.64
N LEU A 101 6.00 0.72 8.98
CA LEU A 101 6.45 0.91 10.35
C LEU A 101 7.48 2.05 10.41
N ASN A 102 7.26 3.02 11.28
CA ASN A 102 8.15 4.17 11.52
C ASN A 102 8.54 4.90 10.23
N GLY A 103 7.55 5.24 9.40
CA GLY A 103 7.74 5.93 8.11
C GLY A 103 8.43 5.11 7.01
N LYS A 104 8.76 3.83 7.27
CA LYS A 104 9.34 2.93 6.27
C LYS A 104 8.28 1.99 5.73
N VAL A 105 8.22 1.88 4.41
CA VAL A 105 7.29 0.98 3.73
C VAL A 105 8.03 -0.29 3.36
N TYR A 106 7.44 -1.42 3.71
CA TYR A 106 7.98 -2.74 3.45
C TYR A 106 7.08 -3.44 2.45
N TRP A 107 7.68 -3.94 1.38
CA TRP A 107 6.99 -4.60 0.28
C TRP A 107 7.37 -6.07 0.28
N LEU A 108 6.37 -6.94 0.30
CA LEU A 108 6.55 -8.33 -0.06
C LEU A 108 6.52 -8.43 -1.59
N ASP A 109 7.65 -8.74 -2.19
CA ASP A 109 7.84 -8.84 -3.64
C ASP A 109 8.10 -10.30 -4.05
N VAL A 110 7.59 -10.72 -5.21
CA VAL A 110 7.66 -12.13 -5.65
C VAL A 110 8.90 -12.43 -6.49
N PRO A 111 9.48 -13.64 -6.36
CA PRO A 111 8.95 -14.80 -5.63
C PRO A 111 9.23 -14.82 -4.12
N ALA A 112 10.24 -14.10 -3.63
CA ALA A 112 10.61 -14.10 -2.21
C ALA A 112 11.60 -12.97 -1.91
N LYS A 113 11.14 -11.72 -2.05
CA LYS A 113 11.93 -10.53 -1.75
C LYS A 113 11.22 -9.66 -0.71
N LEU A 114 12.01 -9.05 0.17
CA LEU A 114 11.58 -7.98 1.04
C LEU A 114 12.17 -6.68 0.50
N GLY A 115 11.32 -5.81 -0.04
CA GLY A 115 11.65 -4.45 -0.40
C GLY A 115 11.46 -3.52 0.78
N ILE A 116 12.38 -2.59 1.01
CA ILE A 116 12.28 -1.53 2.00
C ILE A 116 12.37 -0.21 1.26
N MET A 117 11.35 0.60 1.38
CA MET A 117 11.25 1.93 0.79
C MET A 117 11.23 2.99 1.88
N THR A 118 12.00 4.06 1.69
CA THR A 118 11.99 5.25 2.56
C THR A 118 11.76 6.49 1.72
N HIS A 119 11.17 7.53 2.32
CA HIS A 119 10.81 8.78 1.63
C HIS A 119 9.98 8.51 0.36
N TYR A 120 9.04 7.56 0.45
CA TYR A 120 8.28 7.06 -0.69
C TYR A 120 7.40 8.13 -1.35
N ASP A 121 7.12 9.20 -0.62
CA ASP A 121 6.32 10.34 -1.04
C ASP A 121 7.15 11.50 -1.60
N ASN A 122 8.48 11.37 -1.63
CA ASN A 122 9.38 12.37 -2.16
C ASN A 122 10.30 11.74 -3.22
N VAL A 123 10.00 12.01 -4.50
CA VAL A 123 10.72 11.44 -5.66
C VAL A 123 12.23 11.77 -5.65
N GLU A 124 12.64 12.89 -5.06
CA GLU A 124 14.06 13.29 -5.02
C GLU A 124 14.87 12.50 -3.99
N THR A 125 14.22 11.97 -2.96
CA THR A 125 14.87 11.31 -1.82
C THR A 125 14.42 9.86 -1.63
N LEU A 126 13.50 9.38 -2.47
CA LEU A 126 13.01 8.02 -2.46
C LEU A 126 14.18 7.04 -2.58
N SER A 127 14.27 6.15 -1.61
CA SER A 127 15.25 5.06 -1.61
C SER A 127 14.52 3.72 -1.61
N TYR A 128 15.06 2.74 -2.33
CA TYR A 128 14.60 1.35 -2.29
C TYR A 128 15.77 0.40 -2.07
N THR A 129 15.61 -0.57 -1.17
CA THR A 129 16.58 -1.64 -0.93
C THR A 129 15.83 -2.97 -0.88
N GLU A 130 16.34 -3.98 -1.57
CA GLU A 130 15.71 -5.29 -1.67
C GLU A 130 16.58 -6.39 -1.06
N TYR A 131 15.96 -7.31 -0.32
CA TYR A 131 16.59 -8.45 0.33
C TYR A 131 15.90 -9.74 -0.12
N ASN A 132 16.69 -10.76 -0.48
CA ASN A 132 16.14 -12.08 -0.74
C ASN A 132 15.74 -12.75 0.59
N ILE A 133 14.51 -13.25 0.66
CA ILE A 133 13.95 -13.96 1.83
C ILE A 133 13.66 -15.42 1.48
N THR A 134 14.66 -16.12 0.94
CA THR A 134 14.56 -17.48 0.39
C THR A 134 14.24 -18.57 1.42
N ALA A 135 14.27 -18.25 2.72
CA ALA A 135 13.88 -19.18 3.77
C ALA A 135 12.36 -19.48 3.78
N PHE A 136 11.56 -18.71 3.05
CA PHE A 136 10.11 -18.86 3.02
C PHE A 136 9.62 -19.15 1.60
N GLU A 137 8.76 -20.15 1.48
CA GLU A 137 8.10 -20.49 0.23
C GLU A 137 6.68 -19.93 0.21
N SER A 138 6.26 -19.37 -0.93
CA SER A 138 4.88 -18.92 -1.16
C SER A 138 4.34 -17.92 -0.13
N VAL A 139 5.18 -16.99 0.34
CA VAL A 139 4.74 -15.94 1.28
C VAL A 139 3.63 -15.11 0.64
N ARG A 140 2.52 -14.95 1.36
CA ARG A 140 1.34 -14.20 0.88
C ARG A 140 1.04 -12.94 1.67
N ARG A 141 1.58 -12.84 2.87
CA ARG A 141 1.31 -11.72 3.76
C ARG A 141 2.56 -11.26 4.48
N LEU A 142 2.63 -9.95 4.67
CA LEU A 142 3.65 -9.27 5.42
C LEU A 142 2.99 -8.61 6.63
N CYS A 143 3.56 -8.86 7.81
CA CYS A 143 3.20 -8.16 9.03
C CYS A 143 4.49 -7.77 9.72
N ILE A 144 4.57 -6.53 10.17
CA ILE A 144 5.72 -6.02 10.91
C ILE A 144 5.19 -5.46 12.22
N ALA A 145 5.77 -5.94 13.31
CA ALA A 145 5.43 -5.51 14.66
C ALA A 145 6.73 -5.17 15.39
N TYR A 146 6.64 -4.16 16.26
CA TYR A 146 7.71 -3.87 17.20
C TYR A 146 7.64 -4.89 18.35
N VAL A 147 8.76 -5.57 18.62
CA VAL A 147 8.88 -6.52 19.73
C VAL A 147 9.82 -5.90 20.75
N ASN A 148 9.30 -5.65 21.96
CA ASN A 148 10.08 -5.22 23.12
C ASN A 148 10.82 -6.41 23.74
#